data_AF-A0A7S0G4X9-F1
#
_entry.id   AF-A0A7S0G4X9-F1
#
_cell.length_a   1.000
_cell.length_b   1.000
_cell.length_c   1.000
_cell.angle_alpha   90.00
_cell.angle_beta   90.00
_cell.angle_gamma   90.00
#
_symmetry.space_group_name_H-M   'P 1'
#
loop_
_entity.id
_entity.type
_entity.pdbx_description
1 polymer ?
#
loop_
_entity_poly.entity_id
_entity_poly.type
_entity_poly.pdbx_seq_one_letter_code
_entity_poly.pdbx_strand_id
1 'polypeptide(L)'
;RKYDPISFYIDGYKIWTSPPPSSGAILGKALSILEGYRLRRRGRNGLAYHLVIEASKIAFEDWELMFDPTSDASRARENIQKMLDKDNAQANRAGLNLKIASRKKV
;
A
#
# COMPACT_ATOMS: atom_id res chain seq x y z
N ARG A 1 8.27 22.46 -9.89
CA ARG A 1 7.96 21.30 -10.77
C ARG A 1 6.52 20.87 -10.52
N LYS A 2 5.78 20.49 -11.56
CA LYS A 2 4.41 19.96 -11.45
C LYS A 2 4.48 18.46 -11.72
N TYR A 3 3.96 17.65 -10.80
CA TYR A 3 3.85 16.21 -10.97
C TYR A 3 2.36 15.86 -11.08
N ASP A 4 2.03 14.96 -12.00
CA ASP A 4 0.66 14.45 -12.09
C ASP A 4 0.36 13.51 -10.92
N PRO A 5 -0.82 13.62 -10.30
CA PRO A 5 -1.18 12.75 -9.19
C PRO A 5 -1.36 11.31 -9.66
N ILE A 6 -1.09 10.36 -8.77
CA ILE A 6 -1.46 8.96 -8.98
C ILE A 6 -2.84 8.71 -8.36
N SER A 7 -3.55 7.70 -8.87
CA SER A 7 -4.85 7.32 -8.33
C SER A 7 -5.06 5.82 -8.33
N PHE A 8 -5.88 5.35 -7.39
CA PHE A 8 -6.30 3.95 -7.26
C PHE A 8 -7.71 3.87 -6.65
N TYR A 9 -8.32 2.69 -6.71
CA TYR A 9 -9.69 2.46 -6.22
C TYR A 9 -9.72 1.54 -5.01
N ILE A 10 -10.41 1.98 -3.95
CA ILE A 10 -10.67 1.20 -2.74
C ILE A 10 -12.16 1.31 -2.40
N ASP A 11 -12.84 0.16 -2.27
CA ASP A 11 -14.27 0.11 -1.88
C ASP A 11 -15.18 1.06 -2.66
N GLY A 12 -14.92 1.21 -3.97
CA GLY A 12 -15.68 2.10 -4.88
C GLY A 12 -15.24 3.56 -4.88
N TYR A 13 -14.31 3.96 -4.01
CA TYR A 13 -13.77 5.32 -3.96
C TYR A 13 -12.50 5.45 -4.81
N LYS A 14 -12.43 6.51 -5.62
CA LYS A 14 -11.19 6.92 -6.30
C LYS A 14 -10.35 7.78 -5.35
N ILE A 15 -9.18 7.30 -4.99
CA ILE A 15 -8.23 7.99 -4.12
C ILE A 15 -7.16 8.63 -5.00
N TRP A 16 -6.86 9.90 -4.75
CA TRP A 16 -5.77 10.63 -5.39
C TRP A 16 -4.67 10.89 -4.37
N THR A 17 -3.41 10.71 -4.77
CA THR A 17 -2.26 10.94 -3.89
C THR A 17 -1.02 11.33 -4.69
N SER A 18 0.03 11.69 -3.96
CA SER A 18 1.30 12.15 -4.52
C SER A 18 2.05 10.99 -5.20
N PRO A 19 2.67 11.23 -6.37
CA PRO A 19 3.58 10.27 -7.00
C PRO A 19 4.92 10.19 -6.24
N PRO A 20 5.81 9.24 -6.60
CA PRO A 20 7.21 9.27 -6.20
C PRO A 20 7.83 10.66 -6.45
N PRO A 21 8.72 11.15 -5.56
CA PRO A 21 9.33 10.44 -4.43
C PRO A 21 8.47 10.37 -3.15
N SER A 22 7.21 10.83 -3.20
CA SER A 22 6.30 10.71 -2.07
C SER A 22 5.74 9.28 -1.93
N SER A 23 5.28 8.94 -0.72
CA SER A 23 4.85 7.59 -0.33
C SER A 23 3.38 7.26 -0.69
N GLY A 24 2.79 7.97 -1.65
CA GLY A 24 1.39 7.76 -2.04
C GLY A 24 1.10 6.33 -2.53
N ALA A 25 2.03 5.73 -3.27
CA ALA A 25 1.90 4.34 -3.72
C ALA A 25 1.98 3.33 -2.56
N ILE A 26 2.78 3.61 -1.53
CA ILE A 26 2.86 2.79 -0.30
C ILE A 26 1.53 2.83 0.44
N LEU A 27 0.92 4.02 0.58
CA LEU A 27 -0.42 4.15 1.14
C LEU A 27 -1.43 3.33 0.34
N GLY A 28 -1.38 3.40 -0.99
CA GLY A 28 -2.24 2.61 -1.86
C GLY A 28 -2.08 1.11 -1.67
N LYS A 29 -0.84 0.61 -1.62
CA LYS A 29 -0.54 -0.80 -1.34
C LYS A 29 -1.11 -1.24 0.01
N ALA A 30 -0.90 -0.46 1.07
CA ALA A 30 -1.43 -0.76 2.41
C ALA A 30 -2.96 -0.82 2.42
N LEU A 31 -3.64 0.16 1.81
CA LEU A 31 -5.10 0.19 1.73
C LEU A 31 -5.66 -0.96 0.90
N SER A 32 -5.00 -1.31 -0.21
CA SER A 32 -5.37 -2.48 -1.03
C SER A 32 -5.25 -3.76 -0.22
N ILE A 33 -4.21 -3.95 0.60
CA ILE A 33 -4.11 -5.11 1.51
C ILE A 33 -5.28 -5.12 2.50
N LEU A 34 -5.61 -3.97 3.11
CA LEU A 34 -6.68 -3.84 4.11
C LEU A 34 -8.10 -4.02 3.54
N GLU A 35 -8.31 -3.77 2.24
CA GLU A 35 -9.60 -3.92 1.57
C GLU A 35 -10.22 -5.31 1.79
N GLY A 36 -9.39 -6.36 1.81
CA GLY A 36 -9.83 -7.75 2.02
C GLY A 36 -10.33 -8.05 3.44
N TYR A 37 -10.06 -7.19 4.42
CA TYR A 37 -10.43 -7.40 5.82
C TYR A 37 -11.72 -6.68 6.24
N ARG A 38 -12.31 -5.84 5.37
CA ARG A 38 -13.56 -5.12 5.61
C ARG A 38 -13.58 -4.40 6.97
N LEU A 39 -12.56 -3.59 7.26
CA LEU A 39 -12.36 -2.93 8.57
C LEU A 39 -13.60 -2.17 9.08
N ARG A 40 -14.38 -1.55 8.18
CA ARG A 40 -15.65 -0.87 8.54
C ARG A 40 -16.59 -1.77 9.34
N ARG A 41 -16.69 -3.06 8.99
CA ARG A 41 -17.55 -4.03 9.70
C ARG A 41 -16.94 -4.53 11.01
N ARG A 42 -15.61 -4.46 11.16
CA ARG A 42 -14.90 -4.94 12.35
C ARG A 42 -14.88 -3.94 13.50
N GLY A 43 -15.01 -2.65 13.18
CA GLY A 43 -14.91 -1.57 14.18
C GLY A 43 -13.47 -1.31 14.63
N ARG A 44 -13.29 -0.30 15.48
CA ARG A 44 -11.97 0.09 16.01
C ARG A 44 -11.63 -0.76 17.23
N ASN A 45 -10.77 -1.75 17.06
CA ASN A 45 -10.34 -2.68 18.11
C ASN A 45 -8.88 -3.12 17.89
N GLY A 46 -8.34 -3.92 18.82
CA GLY A 46 -6.96 -4.40 18.77
C GLY A 46 -6.61 -5.15 17.48
N LEU A 47 -7.53 -5.98 16.95
CA LEU A 47 -7.32 -6.67 15.68
C LEU A 47 -7.28 -5.70 14.50
N ALA A 48 -8.12 -4.67 14.49
CA ALA A 48 -8.10 -3.64 13.44
C ALA A 48 -6.77 -2.87 13.44
N TYR A 49 -6.25 -2.51 14.62
CA TYR A 49 -4.93 -1.88 14.74
C TYR A 49 -3.81 -2.82 14.30
N HIS A 50 -3.85 -4.09 14.71
CA HIS A 50 -2.91 -5.12 14.28
C HIS A 50 -2.85 -5.24 12.76
N LEU A 51 -4.02 -5.31 12.10
CA LEU A 51 -4.12 -5.37 10.65
C LEU A 51 -3.52 -4.14 9.98
N VAL A 52 -3.81 -2.94 10.49
CA VAL A 52 -3.24 -1.68 9.96
C VAL A 52 -1.72 -1.69 10.08
N ILE A 53 -1.18 -2.04 11.24
CA ILE A 53 0.28 -2.08 11.47
C ILE A 53 0.96 -3.08 10.54
N GLU A 54 0.46 -4.31 10.45
CA GLU A 54 1.10 -5.34 9.61
C GLU A 54 0.95 -5.04 8.11
N ALA A 55 -0.19 -4.51 7.67
CA ALA A 55 -0.36 -4.08 6.29
C ALA A 55 0.58 -2.91 5.93
N SER A 56 0.77 -1.96 6.85
CA SER A 56 1.75 -0.89 6.67
C SER A 56 3.16 -1.46 6.55
N LYS A 57 3.58 -2.37 7.43
CA LYS A 57 4.92 -2.99 7.36
C LYS A 57 5.20 -3.63 6.01
N ILE A 58 4.25 -4.42 5.50
CA ILE A 58 4.36 -5.07 4.18
C ILE A 58 4.41 -4.03 3.04
N ALA A 59 3.65 -2.95 3.17
CA ALA A 59 3.65 -1.90 2.15
C ALA A 59 4.99 -1.14 2.11
N PHE A 60 5.59 -0.89 3.27
CA PHE A 60 6.88 -0.21 3.40
C PHE A 60 8.08 -1.04 2.92
N GLU A 61 7.94 -2.36 2.71
CA GLU A 61 9.00 -3.17 2.08
C GLU A 61 9.39 -2.65 0.68
N ASP A 62 8.48 -1.92 0.01
CA ASP A 62 8.70 -1.33 -1.31
C ASP A 62 9.20 0.13 -1.22
N TRP A 63 9.65 0.60 -0.05
CA TRP A 63 10.09 1.99 0.14
C TRP A 63 11.17 2.41 -0.85
N GLU A 64 12.10 1.49 -1.15
CA GLU A 64 13.16 1.71 -2.13
C GLU A 64 12.62 1.95 -3.55
N LEU A 65 11.37 1.66 -3.85
CA LEU A 65 10.79 1.96 -5.17
C LEU A 65 10.39 3.45 -5.31
N MET A 66 10.43 4.23 -4.23
CA MET A 66 10.01 5.65 -4.17
C MET A 66 11.12 6.65 -4.54
N PHE A 67 12.02 6.29 -5.46
CA PHE A 67 13.03 7.22 -5.95
C PHE A 67 12.45 8.32 -6.86
N ASP A 68 13.22 9.38 -7.11
CA ASP A 68 12.82 10.48 -7.99
C ASP A 68 12.56 9.96 -9.41
N PRO A 69 11.31 10.08 -9.93
CA PRO A 69 10.91 9.54 -11.22
C PRO A 69 11.59 10.27 -12.40
N THR A 70 12.26 11.40 -12.17
CA THR A 70 12.96 12.14 -13.24
C THR A 70 14.19 11.42 -13.77
N SER A 71 14.70 10.43 -13.03
CA SER A 71 15.78 9.55 -13.50
C SER A 71 15.31 8.47 -14.47
N ASP A 72 14.08 7.98 -14.31
CA ASP A 72 13.46 6.93 -15.15
C ASP A 72 11.94 6.88 -14.90
N ALA A 73 11.18 7.59 -15.74
CA ALA A 73 9.73 7.71 -15.59
C ALA A 73 8.99 6.40 -15.89
N SER A 74 9.53 5.58 -16.81
CA SER A 74 8.94 4.29 -17.17
C SER A 74 9.02 3.30 -16.02
N ARG A 75 10.21 3.18 -15.40
CA ARG A 75 10.41 2.34 -14.20
C ARG A 75 9.56 2.82 -13.03
N ALA A 76 9.46 4.12 -12.80
CA ALA A 76 8.59 4.65 -11.75
C ALA A 76 7.12 4.27 -11.99
N ARG A 77 6.63 4.36 -13.24
CA ARG A 77 5.27 3.97 -13.61
C ARG A 77 5.02 2.47 -13.42
N GLU A 78 5.96 1.62 -13.82
CA GLU A 78 5.89 0.17 -13.63
C GLU A 78 5.83 -0.20 -12.14
N ASN A 79 6.71 0.41 -11.33
CA ASN A 79 6.71 0.22 -9.88
C ASN A 79 5.37 0.62 -9.24
N ILE A 80 4.82 1.78 -9.61
CA ILE A 80 3.52 2.25 -9.14
C ILE A 80 2.41 1.26 -9.53
N GLN A 81 2.40 0.79 -10.78
CA GLN A 81 1.42 -0.21 -11.23
C GLN A 81 1.53 -1.50 -10.42
N LYS A 82 2.74 -2.01 -10.21
CA LYS A 82 2.99 -3.22 -9.42
C LYS A 82 2.52 -3.06 -7.97
N MET A 83 2.77 -1.92 -7.34
CA MET A 83 2.37 -1.65 -5.96
C MET A 83 0.85 -1.50 -5.79
N LEU A 84 0.17 -0.95 -6.79
CA LEU A 84 -1.28 -0.70 -6.78
C LEU A 84 -2.10 -1.87 -7.35
N ASP A 85 -1.43 -2.90 -7.87
CA ASP A 85 -2.05 -4.11 -8.39
C ASP A 85 -2.79 -4.90 -7.27
N LYS A 86 -4.05 -5.26 -7.54
CA LYS A 86 -4.90 -5.92 -6.54
C LYS A 86 -4.53 -7.38 -6.29
N ASP A 87 -3.97 -8.07 -7.29
CA ASP A 87 -3.52 -9.45 -7.15
C ASP A 87 -2.25 -9.49 -6.30
N ASN A 88 -1.34 -8.52 -6.49
CA ASN A 88 -0.22 -8.33 -5.57
C ASN A 88 -0.69 -8.04 -4.14
N ALA A 89 -1.69 -7.16 -3.97
CA ALA A 89 -2.25 -6.90 -2.64
C ALA A 89 -2.86 -8.17 -2.02
N GLN A 90 -3.47 -9.05 -2.81
CA GLN A 90 -3.98 -10.34 -2.35
C GLN A 90 -2.85 -11.29 -1.94
N ALA A 91 -1.78 -11.41 -2.74
CA ALA A 91 -0.60 -12.19 -2.39
C ALA A 91 0.04 -11.70 -1.08
N ASN A 92 0.16 -10.38 -0.92
CA ASN A 92 0.68 -9.76 0.29
C ASN A 92 -0.13 -10.09 1.55
N ARG A 93 -1.45 -10.30 1.45
CA ARG A 93 -2.27 -10.72 2.60
C ARG A 93 -1.87 -12.09 3.16
N ALA A 94 -1.31 -12.97 2.33
CA ALA A 94 -0.84 -14.28 2.80
C ALA A 94 0.30 -14.17 3.81
N GLY A 95 1.06 -13.07 3.80
CA GLY A 95 2.09 -12.78 4.79
C GLY A 95 1.57 -12.30 6.15
N LEU A 96 0.27 -12.05 6.28
CA LEU A 96 -0.32 -11.42 7.47
C LEU A 96 -0.89 -12.48 8.42
N ASN A 97 -0.28 -12.63 9.59
CA ASN A 97 -0.81 -13.48 10.66
C ASN A 97 -1.73 -12.66 11.57
N LEU A 98 -2.98 -13.11 11.77
CA LEU A 98 -4.00 -12.37 12.53
C LEU A 98 -3.75 -12.30 14.05
N LYS A 99 -2.84 -13.11 14.57
CA LYS A 99 -2.60 -13.24 16.02
C LYS A 99 -1.20 -12.82 16.43
N ILE A 100 -0.23 -12.89 15.52
CA ILE A 100 1.18 -12.70 15.81
C ILE A 100 1.75 -11.68 14.84
N ALA A 101 2.40 -10.64 15.36
CA ALA A 101 3.10 -9.66 14.55
C ALA A 101 4.32 -10.29 13.87
N SER A 102 4.56 -9.94 12.61
CA SER A 102 5.78 -10.35 11.90
C SER A 102 7.02 -9.77 12.58
N ARG A 103 8.12 -10.53 12.59
CA ARG A 103 9.40 -10.07 13.16
C ARG A 103 10.16 -9.08 12.26
N LYS A 104 9.65 -8.82 11.05
CA LYS A 104 10.24 -7.87 10.11
C LYS A 104 10.26 -6.47 10.72
N LYS A 105 11.43 -5.83 10.70
CA LYS A 105 11.59 -4.41 10.98
C LYS A 105 11.52 -3.67 9.64
N VAL A 106 10.80 -2.55 9.66
CA VAL A 106 10.71 -1.59 8.54
C VAL A 106 11.89 -0.64 8.63
#